data_AF-A0A8X6L8W3-F1
#
_entry.id   AF-A0A8X6L8W3-F1
#
_cell.length_a   1.000
_cell.length_b   1.000
_cell.length_c   1.000
_cell.angle_alpha   90.00
_cell.angle_beta   90.00
_cell.angle_gamma   90.00
#
_symmetry.space_group_name_H-M   'P 1'
#
loop_
_entity.id
_entity.type
_entity.pdbx_description
1 polymer ?
#
loop_
_entity_poly.entity_id
_entity_poly.type
_entity_poly.pdbx_seq_one_letter_code
_entity_poly.pdbx_strand_id
1 'polypeptide(L)'
;MVNLTFQAFCLAPLFAAGVFAYRALGVINHLDFWTFSYGIPYDTFEIPISFNGGYTYYRICIETPLLITFSICLLLHHYGLLLLQFNNTLKSVDMSRVPSRCLEISNTYNRMEEKLRVLIEILSAPLFIILLISFVNLYTALVFYLQVDVPSFLLPEIYISASAGAAIICSLTLCCSKIPKYILEIKATARVLINKSVSKDLKSEKEIHLLRGIEKSDVLYLSACGMVEFQKSLLLSSFGTFFTYALLIENS
;
A
#
# COMPACT_ATOMS: atom_id res chain seq x y z
N MET A 1 -14.79 11.27 -16.56
CA MET A 1 -14.99 11.35 -15.09
C MET A 1 -13.69 11.32 -14.29
N VAL A 2 -12.58 10.74 -14.79
CA VAL A 2 -11.27 10.71 -14.11
C VAL A 2 -10.60 12.10 -13.99
N ASN A 3 -10.97 13.06 -14.84
CA ASN A 3 -10.31 14.36 -14.92
C ASN A 3 -10.63 15.30 -13.75
N LEU A 4 -11.88 15.29 -13.24
CA LEU A 4 -12.30 16.17 -12.14
C LEU A 4 -11.77 15.73 -10.79
N THR A 5 -11.70 14.42 -10.52
CA THR A 5 -11.16 13.89 -9.26
C THR A 5 -9.65 14.06 -9.19
N PHE A 6 -8.94 13.90 -10.32
CA PHE A 6 -7.51 14.14 -10.39
C PHE A 6 -7.18 15.65 -10.28
N GLN A 7 -7.97 16.52 -10.91
CA GLN A 7 -7.83 17.97 -10.73
C GLN A 7 -8.13 18.42 -9.29
N ALA A 8 -9.16 17.88 -8.65
CA ALA A 8 -9.44 18.16 -7.24
C ALA A 8 -8.32 17.68 -6.32
N PHE A 9 -7.68 16.54 -6.63
CA PHE A 9 -6.54 16.02 -5.89
C PHE A 9 -5.30 16.91 -6.00
N CYS A 10 -5.03 17.47 -7.19
CA CYS A 10 -3.94 18.43 -7.42
C CYS A 10 -4.20 19.82 -6.81
N LEU A 11 -5.46 20.22 -6.67
CA LEU A 11 -5.86 21.52 -6.09
C LEU A 11 -5.99 21.48 -4.56
N ALA A 12 -6.21 20.30 -3.96
CA ALA A 12 -6.30 20.15 -2.51
C ALA A 12 -5.03 20.59 -1.74
N PRO A 13 -3.79 20.30 -2.17
CA PRO A 13 -2.57 20.80 -1.54
C PRO A 13 -2.42 22.32 -1.66
N LEU A 14 -2.83 22.91 -2.79
CA LEU A 14 -2.84 24.36 -3.00
C LEU A 14 -3.81 25.05 -2.03
N PHE A 15 -5.00 24.47 -1.86
CA PHE A 15 -6.00 24.98 -0.94
C PHE A 15 -5.56 24.81 0.53
N ALA A 16 -5.01 23.64 0.89
CA ALA A 16 -4.50 23.37 2.23
C ALA A 16 -3.32 24.29 2.59
N ALA A 17 -2.36 24.48 1.68
CA ALA A 17 -1.26 25.41 1.85
C ALA A 17 -1.73 26.87 1.95
N GLY A 18 -2.74 27.27 1.17
CA GLY A 18 -3.34 28.59 1.22
C GLY A 18 -4.02 28.87 2.57
N VAL A 19 -4.78 27.89 3.08
CA VAL A 19 -5.42 27.98 4.40
C VAL A 19 -4.38 28.00 5.51
N PHE A 20 -3.32 27.18 5.41
CA PHE A 20 -2.23 27.14 6.37
C PHE A 20 -1.48 28.48 6.42
N ALA A 21 -1.07 29.02 5.27
CA ALA A 21 -0.37 30.31 5.20
C ALA A 21 -1.25 31.48 5.66
N TYR A 22 -2.53 31.49 5.29
CA TYR A 22 -3.48 32.53 5.71
C TYR A 22 -3.74 32.50 7.22
N ARG A 23 -3.81 31.31 7.84
CA ARG A 23 -4.05 31.18 9.28
C ARG A 23 -2.80 31.28 10.14
N ALA A 24 -1.64 30.90 9.61
CA ALA A 24 -0.34 31.21 10.22
C ALA A 24 -0.21 32.74 10.42
N LEU A 25 -0.66 33.55 9.45
CA LEU A 25 -0.74 35.01 9.55
C LEU A 25 -1.45 35.54 10.82
N GLY A 26 -2.45 34.82 11.33
CA GLY A 26 -3.19 35.22 12.53
C GLY A 26 -2.52 34.86 13.86
N VAL A 27 -1.48 34.01 13.83
CA VAL A 27 -0.83 33.40 15.01
C VAL A 27 0.66 33.82 15.11
N ILE A 28 1.23 34.34 14.02
CA ILE A 28 2.62 34.79 13.87
C ILE A 28 3.06 35.89 14.87
N ASN A 29 2.14 36.52 15.62
CA ASN A 29 2.56 37.39 16.73
C ASN A 29 3.24 36.66 17.90
N HIS A 30 3.24 35.32 17.95
CA HIS A 30 3.73 34.57 19.12
C HIS A 30 4.54 33.29 18.85
N LEU A 31 4.82 32.90 17.59
CA LEU A 31 5.52 31.64 17.31
C LEU A 31 6.68 31.84 16.33
N ASP A 32 7.91 31.69 16.82
CA ASP A 32 9.12 31.62 16.00
C ASP A 32 9.04 30.38 15.08
N PHE A 33 8.83 30.60 13.78
CA PHE A 33 8.79 29.53 12.79
C PHE A 33 10.18 28.90 12.60
N TRP A 34 10.32 27.64 13.02
CA TRP A 34 11.51 26.83 12.77
C TRP A 34 11.38 26.07 11.44
N THR A 35 11.91 26.63 10.37
CA THR A 35 12.29 25.84 9.19
C THR A 35 13.74 26.16 8.82
N PHE A 36 14.61 25.14 8.87
CA PHE A 36 16.00 25.17 8.40
C PHE A 36 17.02 26.09 9.12
N SER A 37 16.88 26.35 10.43
CA SER A 37 17.94 26.97 11.27
C SER A 37 18.51 28.32 10.76
N TYR A 38 17.81 29.03 9.88
CA TYR A 38 18.22 30.34 9.39
C TYR A 38 17.20 31.39 9.80
N GLY A 39 17.63 32.40 10.56
CA GLY A 39 16.80 33.54 10.93
C GLY A 39 16.56 34.44 9.72
N ILE A 40 15.33 34.46 9.22
CA ILE A 40 14.92 35.29 8.08
C ILE A 40 14.27 36.57 8.65
N PRO A 41 14.65 37.78 8.18
CA PRO A 41 14.12 39.03 8.69
C PRO A 41 12.59 39.17 8.45
N TYR A 42 11.92 39.73 9.46
CA TYR A 42 10.57 39.35 9.90
C TYR A 42 9.35 39.81 9.06
N ASP A 43 9.42 40.75 8.11
CA ASP A 43 8.17 41.43 7.71
C ASP A 43 7.67 41.22 6.27
N THR A 44 8.43 40.63 5.35
CA THR A 44 8.02 40.60 3.91
C THR A 44 8.01 39.23 3.25
N PHE A 45 8.74 38.24 3.79
CA PHE A 45 8.88 36.93 3.16
C PHE A 45 8.24 35.77 3.92
N GLU A 46 7.65 36.02 5.09
CA GLU A 46 7.11 34.96 5.94
C GLU A 46 5.91 34.23 5.32
N ILE A 47 5.00 34.98 4.69
CA ILE A 47 3.82 34.42 3.99
C ILE A 47 4.21 33.51 2.82
N PRO A 48 5.03 33.95 1.84
CA PRO A 48 5.40 33.10 0.72
C PRO A 48 6.27 31.91 1.16
N ILE A 49 7.11 32.05 2.20
CA ILE A 49 7.92 30.94 2.72
C ILE A 49 7.04 29.90 3.42
N SER A 50 6.15 30.32 4.31
CA SER A 50 5.22 29.42 5.01
C SER A 50 4.23 28.75 4.05
N PHE A 51 3.76 29.47 3.02
CA PHE A 51 2.97 28.89 1.95
C PHE A 51 3.75 27.84 1.16
N ASN A 52 4.97 28.15 0.74
CA ASN A 52 5.80 27.21 -0.03
C ASN A 52 6.20 25.99 0.80
N GLY A 53 6.51 26.17 2.08
CA GLY A 53 6.81 25.10 3.03
C GLY A 53 5.62 24.18 3.23
N GLY A 54 4.45 24.74 3.56
CA GLY A 54 3.20 23.98 3.69
C GLY A 54 2.82 23.27 2.40
N TYR A 55 2.92 23.95 1.26
CA TYR A 55 2.66 23.36 -0.05
C TYR A 55 3.58 22.17 -0.34
N THR A 56 4.88 22.33 -0.09
CA THR A 56 5.88 21.27 -0.29
C THR A 56 5.61 20.09 0.64
N TYR A 57 5.25 20.34 1.89
CA TYR A 57 4.86 19.30 2.85
C TYR A 57 3.63 18.52 2.38
N TYR A 58 2.52 19.19 2.05
CA TYR A 58 1.31 18.51 1.58
C TYR A 58 1.56 17.71 0.28
N ARG A 59 2.35 18.26 -0.65
CA ARG A 59 2.74 17.56 -1.89
C ARG A 59 3.56 16.30 -1.60
N ILE A 60 4.60 16.40 -0.77
CA ILE A 60 5.59 15.33 -0.59
C ILE A 60 5.11 14.29 0.43
N CYS A 61 4.49 14.71 1.53
CA CYS A 61 4.17 13.83 2.66
C CYS A 61 2.75 13.24 2.59
N ILE A 62 1.84 13.84 1.81
CA ILE A 62 0.43 13.41 1.74
C ILE A 62 0.06 13.01 0.30
N GLU A 63 0.15 13.93 -0.66
CA GLU A 63 -0.34 13.70 -2.03
C GLU A 63 0.49 12.63 -2.77
N THR A 64 1.82 12.77 -2.76
CA THR A 64 2.71 11.86 -3.48
C THR A 64 2.63 10.42 -2.96
N PRO A 65 2.67 10.13 -1.64
CA PRO A 65 2.54 8.78 -1.11
C PRO A 65 1.18 8.15 -1.41
N LEU A 66 0.11 8.95 -1.41
CA LEU A 66 -1.23 8.48 -1.80
C LEU A 66 -1.28 8.08 -3.28
N LEU A 67 -0.72 8.90 -4.18
CA LEU A 67 -0.67 8.59 -5.62
C LEU A 67 0.17 7.34 -5.90
N ILE A 68 1.33 7.21 -5.25
CA ILE A 68 2.17 6.02 -5.40
C ILE A 68 1.44 4.80 -4.85
N THR A 69 0.82 4.91 -3.67
CA THR A 69 0.01 3.82 -3.09
C THR A 69 -1.10 3.39 -4.04
N PHE A 70 -1.84 4.33 -4.62
CA PHE A 70 -2.89 4.03 -5.58
C PHE A 70 -2.35 3.33 -6.83
N SER A 71 -1.22 3.79 -7.35
CA SER A 71 -0.54 3.20 -8.51
C SER A 71 -0.09 1.76 -8.22
N ILE A 72 0.50 1.51 -7.04
CA ILE A 72 0.90 0.17 -6.59
C ILE A 72 -0.35 -0.72 -6.43
N CYS A 73 -1.40 -0.22 -5.80
CA CYS A 73 -2.67 -0.93 -5.63
C CYS A 73 -3.29 -1.33 -6.98
N LEU A 74 -3.27 -0.44 -7.98
CA LEU A 74 -3.73 -0.74 -9.33
C LEU A 74 -2.88 -1.82 -10.01
N LEU A 75 -1.56 -1.73 -9.88
CA LEU A 75 -0.64 -2.72 -10.44
C LEU A 75 -0.87 -4.11 -9.83
N LEU A 76 -1.03 -4.18 -8.51
CA LEU A 76 -1.35 -5.42 -7.79
C LEU A 76 -2.75 -5.94 -8.12
N HIS A 77 -3.71 -5.04 -8.29
CA HIS A 77 -5.05 -5.43 -8.70
C HIS A 77 -5.04 -6.06 -10.11
N HIS A 78 -4.36 -5.43 -11.06
CA HIS A 78 -4.21 -5.96 -12.41
C HIS A 78 -3.51 -7.32 -12.40
N TYR A 79 -2.44 -7.44 -11.61
CA TYR A 79 -1.75 -8.71 -11.44
C TYR A 79 -2.63 -9.80 -10.81
N GLY A 80 -3.43 -9.43 -9.81
CA GLY A 80 -4.42 -10.32 -9.20
C GLY A 80 -5.48 -10.81 -10.19
N LEU A 81 -5.93 -9.94 -11.10
CA LEU A 81 -6.85 -10.34 -12.18
C LEU A 81 -6.21 -11.35 -13.13
N LEU A 82 -4.93 -11.19 -13.47
CA LEU A 82 -4.19 -12.16 -14.30
C LEU A 82 -4.10 -13.53 -13.61
N LEU A 83 -3.82 -13.56 -12.31
CA LEU A 83 -3.81 -14.79 -11.51
C LEU A 83 -5.20 -15.45 -11.46
N LEU A 84 -6.25 -14.65 -11.30
CA LEU A 84 -7.64 -15.14 -11.29
C LEU A 84 -8.05 -15.72 -12.65
N GLN A 85 -7.70 -15.04 -13.74
CA GLN A 85 -7.92 -15.53 -15.11
C GLN A 85 -7.19 -16.86 -15.33
N PHE A 86 -5.92 -16.95 -14.93
CA PHE A 86 -5.17 -18.20 -14.98
C PHE A 86 -5.85 -19.31 -14.19
N ASN A 87 -6.34 -19.03 -12.98
CA ASN A 87 -7.07 -19.99 -12.16
C ASN A 87 -8.35 -20.49 -12.86
N ASN A 88 -9.10 -19.59 -13.49
CA ASN A 88 -10.30 -19.96 -14.25
C ASN A 88 -9.97 -20.81 -15.47
N THR A 89 -8.91 -20.47 -16.21
CA THR A 89 -8.40 -21.29 -17.30
C THR A 89 -8.02 -22.68 -16.78
N LEU A 90 -7.28 -22.76 -15.67
CA LEU A 90 -6.89 -24.02 -15.04
C LEU A 90 -8.10 -24.88 -14.66
N LYS A 91 -9.15 -24.28 -14.07
CA LYS A 91 -10.41 -24.98 -13.73
C LYS A 91 -11.13 -25.55 -14.97
N SER A 92 -11.06 -24.85 -16.09
CA SER A 92 -11.72 -25.24 -17.34
C SER A 92 -10.96 -26.33 -18.12
N VAL A 93 -9.71 -26.64 -17.74
CA VAL A 93 -8.90 -27.64 -18.42
C VAL A 93 -9.46 -29.02 -18.14
N ASP A 94 -10.06 -29.61 -19.18
CA ASP A 94 -10.34 -31.04 -19.18
C ASP A 94 -9.05 -31.80 -19.47
N MET A 95 -8.49 -32.33 -18.38
CA MET A 95 -7.25 -33.08 -18.37
C MET A 95 -7.33 -34.34 -19.26
N SER A 96 -8.52 -34.88 -19.56
CA SER A 96 -8.67 -36.12 -20.34
C SER A 96 -8.27 -36.04 -21.81
N ARG A 97 -8.12 -34.85 -22.40
CA ARG A 97 -8.03 -34.69 -23.87
C ARG A 97 -6.67 -34.29 -24.45
N VAL A 98 -5.77 -33.61 -23.72
CA VAL A 98 -4.54 -33.07 -24.33
C VAL A 98 -3.35 -32.98 -23.35
N PRO A 99 -2.28 -33.79 -23.56
CA PRO A 99 -1.08 -33.79 -22.71
C PRO A 99 -0.20 -32.54 -22.89
N SER A 100 -0.15 -31.94 -24.10
CA SER A 100 0.65 -30.75 -24.38
C SER A 100 0.22 -29.49 -23.60
N ARG A 101 -1.03 -29.44 -23.15
CA ARG A 101 -1.56 -28.31 -22.35
C ARG A 101 -0.96 -28.25 -20.93
N CYS A 102 -0.56 -29.37 -20.34
CA CYS A 102 0.02 -29.34 -18.98
C CYS A 102 1.39 -28.65 -18.96
N LEU A 103 2.22 -28.87 -19.99
CA LEU A 103 3.50 -28.19 -20.15
C LEU A 103 3.31 -26.69 -20.34
N GLU A 104 2.35 -26.28 -21.18
CA GLU A 104 2.02 -24.87 -21.42
C GLU A 104 1.51 -24.16 -20.16
N ILE A 105 0.64 -24.83 -19.39
CA ILE A 105 0.13 -24.33 -18.10
C ILE A 105 1.27 -24.13 -17.10
N SER A 106 2.16 -25.12 -16.97
CA SER A 106 3.29 -25.04 -16.04
C SER A 106 4.27 -23.94 -16.44
N ASN A 107 4.62 -23.82 -17.72
CA ASN A 107 5.48 -22.74 -18.21
C ASN A 107 4.84 -21.35 -18.02
N THR A 108 3.53 -21.24 -18.25
CA THR A 108 2.79 -19.99 -18.02
C THR A 108 2.79 -19.61 -16.54
N TYR A 109 2.58 -20.59 -15.65
CA TYR A 109 2.66 -20.38 -14.20
C TYR A 109 4.06 -19.94 -13.77
N ASN A 110 5.12 -20.63 -14.19
CA ASN A 110 6.50 -20.29 -13.84
C ASN A 110 6.85 -18.86 -14.31
N ARG A 111 6.43 -18.48 -15.52
CA ARG A 111 6.63 -17.11 -16.03
C ARG A 111 5.86 -16.06 -15.23
N MET A 112 4.65 -16.37 -14.76
CA MET A 112 3.92 -15.50 -13.84
C MET A 112 4.65 -15.42 -12.50
N GLU A 113 5.06 -16.54 -11.92
CA GLU A 113 5.77 -16.55 -10.64
C GLU A 113 7.06 -15.72 -10.69
N GLU A 114 7.85 -15.84 -11.76
CA GLU A 114 9.07 -15.07 -11.99
C GLU A 114 8.79 -13.56 -12.07
N LYS A 115 7.78 -13.16 -12.86
CA LYS A 115 7.35 -11.76 -12.94
C LYS A 115 6.87 -11.22 -11.59
N LEU A 116 6.19 -12.05 -10.80
CA LEU A 116 5.74 -11.68 -9.48
C LEU A 116 6.92 -11.47 -8.52
N ARG A 117 7.97 -12.31 -8.57
CA ARG A 117 9.18 -12.10 -7.75
C ARG A 117 9.87 -10.78 -8.08
N VAL A 118 10.07 -10.51 -9.38
CA VAL A 118 10.66 -9.24 -9.85
C VAL A 118 9.81 -8.05 -9.39
N LEU A 119 8.48 -8.18 -9.48
CA LEU A 119 7.56 -7.15 -9.01
C LEU A 119 7.66 -6.91 -7.50
N ILE A 120 7.74 -7.96 -6.69
CA ILE A 120 7.91 -7.87 -5.23
C ILE A 120 9.23 -7.18 -4.89
N GLU A 121 10.32 -7.55 -5.56
CA GLU A 121 11.65 -6.99 -5.34
C GLU A 121 11.67 -5.49 -5.63
N ILE A 122 11.15 -5.08 -6.80
CA ILE A 122 11.07 -3.66 -7.20
C ILE A 122 10.17 -2.85 -6.25
N LEU A 123 9.05 -3.43 -5.80
CA LEU A 123 8.10 -2.76 -4.93
C LEU A 123 8.53 -2.71 -3.46
N SER A 124 9.48 -3.56 -3.04
CA SER A 124 9.86 -3.71 -1.63
C SER A 124 10.31 -2.39 -0.98
N ALA A 125 11.19 -1.65 -1.64
CA ALA A 125 11.71 -0.37 -1.19
C ALA A 125 10.66 0.76 -1.18
N PRO A 126 9.89 1.03 -2.25
CA PRO A 126 8.87 2.08 -2.22
C PRO A 126 7.75 1.75 -1.23
N LEU A 127 7.37 0.48 -1.07
CA LEU A 127 6.40 0.07 -0.05
C LEU A 127 6.89 0.39 1.36
N PHE A 128 8.17 0.16 1.65
CA PHE A 128 8.76 0.47 2.95
C PHE A 128 8.76 1.97 3.24
N ILE A 129 9.18 2.80 2.29
CA ILE A 129 9.22 4.26 2.46
C ILE A 129 7.81 4.82 2.70
N ILE A 130 6.83 4.37 1.90
CA ILE A 130 5.44 4.81 2.03
C ILE A 130 4.84 4.41 3.37
N LEU A 131 5.14 3.18 3.83
CA LEU A 131 4.68 2.68 5.11
C LEU A 131 5.28 3.51 6.26
N LEU A 132 6.57 3.81 6.21
CA LEU A 132 7.21 4.70 7.19
C LEU A 132 6.57 6.10 7.21
N ILE A 133 6.39 6.73 6.05
CA ILE A 133 5.72 8.04 5.96
C ILE A 133 4.32 7.98 6.59
N SER A 134 3.58 6.90 6.33
CA SER A 134 2.23 6.72 6.88
C SER A 134 2.23 6.54 8.40
N PHE A 135 3.20 5.79 8.94
CA PHE A 135 3.38 5.64 10.37
C PHE A 135 3.77 6.95 11.04
N VAL A 136 4.68 7.72 10.44
CA VAL A 136 5.08 9.05 10.92
C VAL A 136 3.88 10.00 10.92
N ASN A 137 3.13 10.09 9.82
CA ASN A 137 1.94 10.95 9.75
C ASN A 137 0.89 10.61 10.82
N LEU A 138 0.64 9.31 11.06
CA LEU A 138 -0.29 8.86 12.10
C LEU A 138 0.24 9.15 13.51
N TYR A 139 1.54 8.95 13.74
CA TYR A 139 2.16 9.22 15.03
C TYR A 139 2.14 10.73 15.34
N THR A 140 2.51 11.57 14.38
CA THR A 140 2.45 13.03 14.51
C THR A 140 1.03 13.49 14.78
N ALA A 141 0.04 12.96 14.05
CA ALA A 141 -1.37 13.28 14.31
C ALA A 141 -1.82 12.84 15.70
N LEU A 142 -1.36 11.69 16.19
CA LEU A 142 -1.65 11.19 17.53
C LEU A 142 -1.06 12.11 18.62
N VAL A 143 0.21 12.49 18.48
CA VAL A 143 0.89 13.40 19.41
C VAL A 143 0.16 14.74 19.48
N PHE A 144 -0.17 15.35 18.33
CA PHE A 144 -0.90 16.60 18.32
C PHE A 144 -2.32 16.44 18.89
N TYR A 145 -3.04 15.36 18.57
CA TYR A 145 -4.38 15.14 19.10
C TYR A 145 -4.41 15.01 20.63
N LEU A 146 -3.37 14.44 21.23
CA LEU A 146 -3.27 14.24 22.69
C LEU A 146 -2.78 15.50 23.43
N GLN A 147 -2.29 16.53 22.73
CA GLN A 147 -1.97 17.80 23.38
C GLN A 147 -3.25 18.51 23.84
N VAL A 148 -3.26 19.01 25.08
CA VAL A 148 -4.46 19.59 25.71
C VAL A 148 -4.91 20.90 25.05
N ASP A 149 -3.96 21.66 24.46
CA ASP A 149 -4.21 22.99 23.88
C ASP A 149 -3.95 23.02 22.37
N VAL A 150 -4.64 22.17 21.60
CA VAL A 150 -4.53 22.22 20.12
C VAL A 150 -5.29 23.43 19.58
N PRO A 151 -4.63 24.34 18.86
CA PRO A 151 -5.32 25.44 18.21
C PRO A 151 -6.32 24.92 17.17
N SER A 152 -7.54 25.45 17.14
CA SER A 152 -8.61 24.96 16.25
C SER A 152 -8.26 25.01 14.76
N PHE A 153 -7.26 25.81 14.37
CA PHE A 153 -6.79 25.89 12.99
C PHE A 153 -5.91 24.69 12.57
N LEU A 154 -5.33 23.95 13.52
CA LEU A 154 -4.47 22.78 13.26
C LEU A 154 -5.28 21.48 13.12
N LEU A 155 -6.51 21.46 13.63
CA LEU A 155 -7.41 20.28 13.58
C LEU A 155 -7.61 19.69 12.16
N PRO A 156 -7.81 20.49 11.09
CA PRO A 156 -7.95 19.95 9.75
C PRO A 156 -6.70 19.25 9.24
N GLU A 157 -5.51 19.75 9.60
CA GLU A 157 -4.23 19.17 9.20
C GLU A 157 -3.97 17.83 9.89
N ILE A 158 -4.26 17.75 11.19
CA ILE A 158 -4.20 16.51 11.97
C ILE A 158 -5.13 15.47 11.36
N TYR A 159 -6.36 15.86 11.03
CA TYR A 159 -7.34 14.97 10.42
C TYR A 159 -6.90 14.46 9.03
N ILE A 160 -6.40 15.35 8.17
CA ILE A 160 -5.90 14.96 6.84
C ILE A 160 -4.70 14.02 6.96
N SER A 161 -3.77 14.30 7.86
CA SER A 161 -2.57 13.47 8.05
C SER A 161 -2.93 12.08 8.59
N ALA A 162 -3.81 12.02 9.60
CA ALA A 162 -4.30 10.76 10.15
C ALA A 162 -5.07 9.93 9.12
N SER A 163 -6.00 10.56 8.40
CA SER A 163 -6.81 9.88 7.38
C SER A 163 -5.96 9.39 6.21
N ALA A 164 -4.98 10.19 5.75
CA ALA A 164 -4.05 9.77 4.69
C ALA A 164 -3.20 8.57 5.13
N GLY A 165 -2.57 8.62 6.31
CA GLY A 165 -1.77 7.50 6.82
C GLY A 165 -2.59 6.22 7.01
N ALA A 166 -3.79 6.33 7.58
CA ALA A 166 -4.70 5.20 7.73
C ALA A 166 -5.16 4.64 6.38
N ALA A 167 -5.51 5.50 5.42
CA ALA A 167 -5.94 5.09 4.08
C ALA A 167 -4.83 4.34 3.35
N ILE A 168 -3.58 4.80 3.45
CA ILE A 168 -2.42 4.13 2.85
C ILE A 168 -2.21 2.74 3.45
N ILE A 169 -2.13 2.63 4.78
CA ILE A 169 -1.87 1.35 5.47
C ILE A 169 -3.00 0.34 5.16
N CYS A 170 -4.26 0.78 5.23
CA CYS A 170 -5.42 -0.05 4.88
C CYS A 170 -5.38 -0.50 3.42
N SER A 171 -5.17 0.43 2.48
CA SER A 171 -5.19 0.13 1.05
C SER A 171 -4.07 -0.83 0.66
N LEU A 172 -2.84 -0.58 1.12
CA LEU A 172 -1.70 -1.47 0.87
C LEU A 172 -1.96 -2.85 1.45
N THR A 173 -2.40 -2.95 2.70
CA THR A 173 -2.64 -4.25 3.33
C THR A 173 -3.74 -5.04 2.60
N LEU A 174 -4.84 -4.38 2.22
CA LEU A 174 -5.94 -5.02 1.51
C LEU A 174 -5.57 -5.45 0.09
N CYS A 175 -4.78 -4.66 -0.63
CA CYS A 175 -4.34 -5.02 -1.99
C CYS A 175 -3.25 -6.08 -1.97
N CYS A 176 -2.21 -5.91 -1.16
CA CYS A 176 -1.11 -6.85 -1.07
C CYS A 176 -1.55 -8.23 -0.57
N SER A 177 -2.50 -8.31 0.38
CA SER A 177 -3.00 -9.59 0.90
C SER A 177 -3.84 -10.41 -0.09
N LYS A 178 -4.26 -9.83 -1.23
CA LYS A 178 -5.01 -10.56 -2.27
C LYS A 178 -4.12 -11.49 -3.11
N ILE A 179 -2.87 -11.12 -3.35
CA ILE A 179 -1.93 -11.92 -4.15
C ILE A 179 -1.72 -13.33 -3.57
N PRO A 180 -1.31 -13.50 -2.30
CA PRO A 180 -1.13 -14.84 -1.72
C PRO A 180 -2.44 -15.63 -1.71
N LYS A 181 -3.60 -14.95 -1.56
CA LYS A 181 -4.91 -15.59 -1.66
C LYS A 181 -5.13 -16.21 -3.05
N TYR A 182 -4.85 -15.48 -4.13
CA TYR A 182 -5.00 -16.02 -5.48
C TYR A 182 -4.04 -17.18 -5.76
N ILE A 183 -2.80 -17.12 -5.26
CA ILE A 183 -1.84 -18.22 -5.39
C ILE A 183 -2.36 -19.48 -4.67
N LEU A 184 -2.89 -19.34 -3.46
CA LEU A 184 -3.50 -20.45 -2.72
C LEU A 184 -4.69 -21.06 -3.45
N GLU A 185 -5.54 -20.25 -4.10
CA GLU A 185 -6.64 -20.74 -4.92
C GLU A 185 -6.17 -21.51 -6.16
N ILE A 186 -5.08 -21.09 -6.80
CA ILE A 186 -4.45 -21.81 -7.92
C ILE A 186 -3.92 -23.16 -7.44
N LYS A 187 -3.20 -23.20 -6.31
CA LYS A 187 -2.69 -24.44 -5.70
C LYS A 187 -3.82 -25.41 -5.35
N ALA A 188 -4.90 -24.92 -4.75
CA ALA A 188 -6.07 -25.73 -4.43
C ALA A 188 -6.69 -26.32 -5.70
N THR A 189 -6.78 -25.53 -6.78
CA THR A 189 -7.27 -26.01 -8.08
C THR A 189 -6.34 -27.06 -8.68
N ALA A 190 -5.02 -26.86 -8.63
CA ALA A 190 -4.03 -27.83 -9.09
C ALA A 190 -4.16 -29.17 -8.33
N ARG A 191 -4.32 -29.13 -7.01
CA ARG A 191 -4.57 -30.31 -6.17
C ARG A 191 -5.84 -31.06 -6.59
N VAL A 192 -6.93 -30.34 -6.84
CA VAL A 192 -8.19 -30.97 -7.31
C VAL A 192 -7.99 -31.67 -8.67
N LEU A 193 -7.22 -31.06 -9.57
CA LEU A 193 -6.93 -31.65 -10.88
C LEU A 193 -6.04 -32.89 -10.78
N ILE A 194 -5.03 -32.88 -9.90
CA ILE A 194 -4.19 -34.04 -9.60
C ILE A 194 -5.05 -35.20 -9.11
N ASN A 195 -5.89 -34.97 -8.10
CA ASN A 195 -6.75 -36.00 -7.52
C ASN A 195 -7.72 -36.60 -8.55
N LYS A 196 -8.30 -35.77 -9.43
CA LYS A 196 -9.16 -36.24 -10.53
C LYS A 196 -8.39 -37.06 -11.57
N SER A 197 -7.13 -36.72 -11.85
CA SER A 197 -6.31 -37.44 -12.83
C SER A 197 -5.85 -38.81 -12.32
N VAL A 198 -5.45 -38.90 -11.05
CA VAL A 198 -5.08 -40.16 -10.38
C VAL A 198 -6.30 -41.09 -10.28
N SER A 199 -7.47 -40.57 -9.90
CA SER A 199 -8.69 -41.37 -9.77
C SER A 199 -9.21 -41.96 -11.08
N LYS A 200 -8.77 -41.47 -12.24
CA LYS A 200 -9.26 -41.91 -13.55
C LYS A 200 -8.24 -42.74 -14.34
N ASP A 201 -7.03 -42.98 -13.81
CA ASP A 201 -5.92 -43.63 -14.54
C ASP A 201 -5.61 -43.01 -15.92
N LEU A 202 -5.97 -41.74 -16.12
CA LEU A 202 -6.03 -41.13 -17.46
C LEU A 202 -4.70 -40.52 -17.93
N LYS A 203 -3.65 -40.45 -17.09
CA LYS A 203 -2.52 -39.54 -17.33
C LYS A 203 -1.13 -40.10 -17.10
N SER A 204 -0.19 -39.59 -17.91
CA SER A 204 1.24 -39.86 -17.72
C SER A 204 1.75 -39.22 -16.42
N GLU A 205 2.62 -39.95 -15.73
CA GLU A 205 3.27 -39.51 -14.48
C GLU A 205 3.95 -38.14 -14.62
N LYS A 206 4.44 -37.81 -15.82
CA LYS A 206 5.06 -36.53 -16.15
C LYS A 206 4.09 -35.34 -16.03
N GLU A 207 2.84 -35.49 -16.43
CA GLU A 207 1.84 -34.41 -16.35
C GLU A 207 1.40 -34.16 -14.90
N ILE A 208 1.24 -35.24 -14.13
CA ILE A 208 0.95 -35.17 -12.70
C ILE A 208 2.10 -34.47 -11.97
N HIS A 209 3.35 -34.77 -12.36
CA HIS A 209 4.53 -34.12 -11.80
C HIS A 209 4.54 -32.61 -12.04
N LEU A 210 4.16 -32.14 -13.24
CA LEU A 210 4.09 -30.69 -13.54
C LEU A 210 3.04 -29.96 -12.68
N LEU A 211 1.85 -30.55 -12.53
CA LEU A 211 0.81 -29.99 -11.65
C LEU A 211 1.22 -30.00 -10.18
N ARG A 212 1.92 -31.06 -9.74
CA ARG A 212 2.47 -31.15 -8.39
C ARG A 212 3.55 -30.08 -8.15
N GLY A 213 4.28 -29.67 -9.20
CA GLY A 213 5.16 -28.51 -9.17
C GLY A 213 4.42 -27.21 -8.83
N ILE A 214 3.27 -26.96 -9.46
CA ILE A 214 2.42 -25.79 -9.17
C ILE A 214 1.82 -25.88 -7.75
N GLU A 215 1.40 -27.07 -7.31
CA GLU A 215 0.86 -27.27 -5.96
C GLU A 215 1.91 -26.98 -4.87
N LYS A 216 3.15 -27.43 -5.10
CA LYS A 216 4.27 -27.34 -4.16
C LYS A 216 5.11 -26.07 -4.29
N SER A 217 4.80 -25.17 -5.21
CA SER A 217 5.50 -23.87 -5.32
C SER A 217 5.42 -23.10 -4.01
N ASP A 218 6.23 -22.07 -3.80
CA ASP A 218 6.12 -21.26 -2.58
C ASP A 218 4.98 -20.25 -2.67
N VAL A 219 4.37 -19.90 -1.53
CA VAL A 219 3.41 -18.78 -1.51
C VAL A 219 4.23 -17.50 -1.39
N LEU A 220 4.17 -16.67 -2.44
CA LEU A 220 4.84 -15.39 -2.45
C LEU A 220 4.00 -14.34 -1.73
N TYR A 221 4.59 -13.74 -0.69
CA TYR A 221 4.02 -12.61 0.04
C TYR A 221 4.74 -11.33 -0.39
N LEU A 222 3.99 -10.23 -0.48
CA LEU A 222 4.61 -8.92 -0.61
C LEU A 222 5.22 -8.54 0.75
N SER A 223 6.48 -8.12 0.71
CA SER A 223 7.21 -7.65 1.89
C SER A 223 7.85 -6.29 1.59
N ALA A 224 7.79 -5.39 2.56
CA ALA A 224 8.50 -4.11 2.55
C ALA A 224 9.91 -4.33 3.12
N CYS A 225 10.92 -4.27 2.25
CA CYS A 225 12.34 -4.49 2.55
C CYS A 225 12.67 -5.76 3.38
N GLY A 226 11.83 -6.80 3.34
CA GLY A 226 12.01 -8.00 4.16
C GLY A 226 11.66 -7.82 5.64
N MET A 227 11.31 -6.61 6.08
CA MET A 227 11.01 -6.30 7.49
C MET A 227 9.53 -6.48 7.81
N VAL A 228 8.66 -6.18 6.86
CA VAL A 228 7.22 -6.10 7.09
C VAL A 228 6.48 -6.85 6.00
N GLU A 229 5.86 -7.98 6.34
CA GLU A 229 4.99 -8.72 5.43
C GLU A 229 3.57 -8.14 5.43
N PHE A 230 3.02 -7.90 4.24
CA PHE A 230 1.67 -7.38 4.10
C PHE A 230 0.62 -8.47 4.29
N GLN A 231 0.35 -8.78 5.55
CA GLN A 231 -0.71 -9.66 5.99
C GLN A 231 -1.84 -8.87 6.65
N LYS A 232 -3.05 -9.44 6.72
CA LYS A 232 -4.19 -8.77 7.41
C LYS A 232 -3.91 -8.49 8.89
N SER A 233 -3.05 -9.31 9.53
CA SER A 233 -2.56 -9.11 10.90
C SER A 233 -1.77 -7.82 11.08
N LEU A 234 -1.21 -7.26 10.01
CA LEU A 234 -0.51 -5.98 10.04
C LEU A 234 -1.42 -4.83 10.47
N LEU A 235 -2.67 -4.81 10.04
CA LEU A 235 -3.64 -3.78 10.46
C LEU A 235 -3.88 -3.82 11.95
N LEU A 236 -4.08 -5.03 12.49
CA LEU A 236 -4.30 -5.23 13.91
C LEU A 236 -3.05 -4.84 14.73
N SER A 237 -1.87 -5.21 14.24
CA SER A 237 -0.59 -4.85 14.88
C SER A 237 -0.36 -3.34 14.86
N SER A 238 -0.66 -2.68 13.74
CA SER A 238 -0.56 -1.22 13.60
C SER A 238 -1.51 -0.53 14.57
N PHE A 239 -2.76 -0.95 14.63
CA PHE A 239 -3.76 -0.41 15.56
C PHE A 239 -3.33 -0.58 17.01
N GLY A 240 -2.89 -1.79 17.39
CA GLY A 240 -2.39 -2.05 18.74
C GLY A 240 -1.17 -1.21 19.11
N THR A 241 -0.27 -0.97 18.14
CA THR A 241 0.90 -0.11 18.32
C THR A 241 0.47 1.34 18.61
N PHE A 242 -0.41 1.91 17.79
CA PHE A 242 -0.92 3.27 18.02
C PHE A 242 -1.69 3.40 19.34
N PHE A 243 -2.51 2.41 19.68
CA PHE A 243 -3.23 2.40 20.96
C PHE A 243 -2.26 2.38 22.15
N THR A 244 -1.21 1.55 22.08
CA THR A 244 -0.19 1.49 23.14
C THR A 244 0.57 2.80 23.28
N TYR A 245 0.98 3.42 22.16
CA TYR A 245 1.64 4.72 22.19
C TYR A 245 0.73 5.84 22.70
N ALA A 246 -0.57 5.79 22.37
CA ALA A 246 -1.54 6.76 22.87
C ALA A 246 -1.62 6.71 24.40
N LEU A 247 -1.74 5.51 24.97
CA LEU A 247 -1.77 5.32 26.43
C LEU A 247 -0.46 5.76 27.10
N LEU A 248 0.69 5.52 26.45
CA LEU A 248 1.98 5.94 26.98
C LEU A 248 2.12 7.46 27.02
N ILE A 249 1.64 8.17 25.99
CA ILE A 249 1.66 9.63 25.92
C ILE A 249 0.67 10.26 26.90
N GLU A 250 -0.51 9.66 27.08
CA GLU A 250 -1.49 10.15 28.05
C GLU A 250 -1.00 10.00 29.50
N ASN A 251 -0.18 8.99 29.77
CA ASN A 251 0.37 8.70 31.09
C ASN A 251 1.77 9.35 31.33
N SER A 252 2.28 10.15 30.40
CA SER A 252 3.56 10.87 30.51
C SER A 252 3.34 12.33 30.87
#